data_AF-A0A9X0D2D9-F1
#
_entry.id   AF-A0A9X0D2D9-F1
#
_cell.length_a   1.000
_cell.length_b   1.000
_cell.length_c   1.000
_cell.angle_alpha   90.00
_cell.angle_beta   90.00
_cell.angle_gamma   90.00
#
_symmetry.space_group_name_H-M   'P 1'
#
loop_
_entity.id
_entity.type
_entity.pdbx_description
1 polymer ?
#
loop_
_entity_poly.entity_id
_entity_poly.type
_entity_poly.pdbx_seq_one_letter_code
_entity_poly.pdbx_strand_id
1 'polypeptide(L)'
;MDGELKAFISDGCRDKEFVRKTNKTGNNLKRYSALRHRLSSRALSSPPLCPENYNTPHYSIRKCAPLRPQSASAICRLHKHTVVKTNRVKSIHKLSYLMDNEGPADYSLKVVNLVRDPRAVLNARVLHNSHENWTIKSVREHAQSLCRDMLRNIKYAVSAPAWLQGRYTLLRYEDLATNPHQIAEQLYQFVGVSIAQNVRLWIDRTLHQGFASPSLVNSIYRQVSYSAQNLTDSVQRWRTQVPYSIVRLIETECYEVMNLLGYKIVEDEDELRMVSFPLTD
;
A
#
# COMPACT_ATOMS: atom_id res chain seq x y z
N MET A 1 4.91 0.38 -8.73
CA MET A 1 5.55 0.11 -7.43
C MET A 1 4.91 1.08 -6.44
N ASP A 2 3.79 0.71 -5.84
CA ASP A 2 3.28 1.47 -4.68
C ASP A 2 4.00 0.87 -3.48
N GLY A 3 4.67 1.70 -2.67
CA GLY A 3 5.40 1.28 -1.48
C GLY A 3 4.45 0.48 -0.58
N GLU A 4 4.50 -0.84 -0.67
CA GLU A 4 3.48 -1.67 -0.06
C GLU A 4 3.91 -2.08 1.36
N LEU A 5 3.68 -1.23 2.35
CA LEU A 5 3.69 -1.72 3.73
C LEU A 5 2.46 -2.60 3.94
N LYS A 6 2.67 -3.85 4.36
CA LYS A 6 1.59 -4.74 4.80
C LYS A 6 1.49 -4.59 6.32
N ALA A 7 0.60 -3.75 6.81
CA ALA A 7 0.32 -3.71 8.25
C ALA A 7 -0.14 -5.10 8.73
N PHE A 8 0.49 -5.64 9.77
CA PHE A 8 0.17 -6.93 10.37
C PHE A 8 -0.64 -6.73 11.66
N ILE A 9 -1.96 -6.55 11.56
CA ILE A 9 -2.80 -6.79 12.75
C ILE A 9 -2.83 -8.29 12.97
N SER A 10 -2.31 -8.75 14.12
CA SER A 10 -2.19 -10.17 14.50
C SER A 10 -3.53 -10.91 14.44
N ASP A 11 -4.62 -10.19 14.73
CA ASP A 11 -5.97 -10.74 14.91
C ASP A 11 -6.99 -10.20 13.91
N GLY A 12 -6.54 -9.49 12.86
CA GLY A 12 -7.41 -8.82 11.90
C GLY A 12 -7.58 -9.56 10.56
N CYS A 13 -8.80 -9.56 10.03
CA CYS A 13 -9.05 -10.02 8.66
C CYS A 13 -8.46 -9.02 7.67
N ARG A 14 -7.50 -9.44 6.85
CA ARG A 14 -6.93 -8.61 5.78
C ARG A 14 -7.53 -8.95 4.42
N ASP A 15 -8.07 -7.95 3.74
CA ASP A 15 -8.50 -8.09 2.35
C ASP A 15 -7.75 -7.09 1.44
N LYS A 16 -7.26 -7.59 0.31
CA LYS A 16 -6.69 -6.78 -0.77
C LYS A 16 -7.64 -6.92 -1.96
N GLU A 17 -8.21 -5.78 -2.35
CA GLU A 17 -9.41 -5.73 -3.19
C GLU A 17 -9.30 -6.44 -4.56
N PHE A 18 -10.49 -6.84 -5.02
CA PHE A 18 -10.87 -7.63 -6.17
C PHE A 18 -10.59 -6.95 -7.51
N VAL A 19 -10.26 -7.74 -8.54
CA VAL A 19 -10.11 -7.23 -9.93
C VAL A 19 -11.12 -7.93 -10.83
N ARG A 20 -12.07 -7.16 -11.37
CA ARG A 20 -12.87 -7.58 -12.52
C ARG A 20 -12.00 -7.40 -13.77
N LYS A 21 -11.39 -8.47 -14.28
CA LYS A 21 -10.84 -8.49 -15.65
C LYS A 21 -11.89 -9.12 -16.56
N THR A 22 -12.44 -8.34 -17.47
CA THR A 22 -13.21 -8.86 -18.61
C THR A 22 -12.22 -9.40 -19.64
N ASN A 23 -12.22 -10.71 -19.87
CA ASN A 23 -11.54 -11.28 -21.04
C ASN A 23 -12.45 -11.11 -22.27
N LYS A 24 -11.85 -10.87 -23.44
CA LYS A 24 -12.52 -10.73 -24.75
C LYS A 24 -13.20 -12.01 -25.29
N THR A 25 -13.35 -13.03 -24.47
CA THR A 25 -14.14 -14.22 -24.77
C THR A 25 -15.15 -14.36 -23.64
N GLY A 26 -16.43 -14.36 -23.97
CA GLY A 26 -17.59 -14.22 -23.06
C GLY A 26 -17.79 -15.30 -21.99
N ASN A 27 -16.73 -15.90 -21.46
CA ASN A 27 -16.74 -16.70 -20.26
C ASN A 27 -16.48 -15.82 -19.03
N ASN A 28 -17.55 -15.51 -18.29
CA ASN A 28 -17.56 -14.83 -17.01
C ASN A 28 -16.96 -15.70 -15.89
N LEU A 29 -15.64 -15.95 -15.92
CA LEU A 29 -14.93 -16.52 -14.77
C LEU A 29 -14.33 -15.37 -13.95
N LYS A 30 -15.09 -14.92 -12.95
CA LYS A 30 -14.63 -13.97 -11.91
C LYS A 30 -13.37 -14.58 -11.25
N ARG A 31 -12.17 -14.14 -11.64
CA ARG A 31 -10.91 -14.52 -10.99
C ARG A 31 -10.82 -13.81 -9.64
N TYR A 32 -11.50 -14.39 -8.66
CA TYR A 32 -11.46 -13.96 -7.28
C TYR A 32 -10.04 -14.14 -6.72
N SER A 33 -9.36 -13.02 -6.44
CA SER A 33 -8.05 -12.90 -5.79
C SER A 33 -6.92 -13.73 -6.42
N ALA A 34 -5.91 -13.08 -7.00
CA ALA A 34 -4.64 -13.78 -7.22
C ALA A 34 -4.17 -14.37 -5.88
N LEU A 35 -3.71 -15.64 -5.87
CA LEU A 35 -3.38 -16.43 -4.67
C LEU A 35 -2.54 -15.65 -3.63
N ARG A 36 -1.67 -14.76 -4.12
CA ARG A 36 -0.87 -13.82 -3.32
C ARG A 36 -1.65 -12.94 -2.34
N HIS A 37 -2.89 -12.55 -2.68
CA HIS A 37 -3.72 -11.67 -1.85
C HIS A 37 -4.34 -12.44 -0.70
N ARG A 38 -4.87 -13.63 -0.96
CA ARG A 38 -5.42 -14.52 0.05
C ARG A 38 -4.37 -14.92 1.09
N LEU A 39 -3.18 -15.33 0.64
CA LEU A 39 -2.06 -15.73 1.53
C LEU A 39 -1.51 -14.59 2.40
N SER A 40 -1.93 -13.35 2.17
CA SER A 40 -1.55 -12.22 3.02
C SER A 40 -2.40 -12.07 4.29
N SER A 41 -3.43 -12.90 4.45
CA SER A 41 -4.37 -12.87 5.57
C SER A 41 -4.56 -14.27 6.13
N ARG A 42 -4.15 -14.49 7.39
CA ARG A 42 -4.34 -15.79 8.05
C ARG A 42 -5.82 -16.17 8.09
N ALA A 43 -6.69 -15.22 8.42
CA ALA A 43 -8.15 -15.39 8.43
C ALA A 43 -8.70 -15.93 7.09
N LEU A 44 -8.13 -15.51 5.96
CA LEU A 44 -8.56 -15.97 4.63
C LEU A 44 -7.81 -17.22 4.15
N SER A 45 -6.75 -17.62 4.84
CA SER A 45 -5.90 -18.77 4.51
C SER A 45 -5.94 -19.89 5.56
N SER A 46 -6.85 -19.83 6.52
CA SER A 46 -7.06 -20.82 7.59
C SER A 46 -8.48 -21.42 7.50
N PRO A 47 -8.83 -22.42 8.32
CA PRO A 47 -10.21 -22.86 8.47
C PRO A 47 -11.14 -21.69 8.81
N PRO A 48 -12.42 -21.74 8.37
CA PRO A 48 -13.08 -22.82 7.62
C PRO A 48 -12.83 -22.76 6.11
N LEU A 49 -12.15 -21.73 5.62
CA LEU A 49 -11.95 -21.53 4.19
C LEU A 49 -10.87 -22.45 3.59
N CYS A 50 -9.91 -22.86 4.41
CA CYS A 50 -8.84 -23.78 4.06
C CYS A 50 -8.84 -24.93 5.08
N PRO A 51 -8.87 -26.20 4.65
CA PRO A 51 -8.87 -27.32 5.59
C PRO A 51 -7.61 -27.35 6.46
N GLU A 52 -7.73 -27.81 7.71
CA GLU A 52 -6.59 -28.08 8.60
C GLU A 52 -5.70 -29.15 7.97
N ASN A 53 -4.39 -28.94 8.02
CA ASN A 53 -3.42 -29.90 7.50
C ASN A 53 -2.60 -30.43 8.68
N TYR A 54 -3.02 -31.56 9.23
CA TYR A 54 -2.35 -32.19 10.38
C TYR A 54 -0.95 -32.74 10.06
N ASN A 55 -0.62 -32.94 8.77
CA ASN A 55 0.58 -33.69 8.37
C ASN A 55 1.65 -32.84 7.64
N THR A 56 1.37 -31.59 7.25
CA THR A 56 2.39 -30.71 6.67
C THR A 56 2.13 -29.24 7.01
N PRO A 57 3.17 -28.43 7.32
CA PRO A 57 3.04 -27.01 7.67
C PRO A 57 2.67 -26.11 6.48
N HIS A 58 2.42 -26.69 5.31
CA HIS A 58 2.09 -25.98 4.09
C HIS A 58 0.60 -26.13 3.76
N TYR A 59 -0.17 -25.06 3.94
CA TYR A 59 -1.56 -25.00 3.49
C TYR A 59 -1.62 -25.16 1.97
N SER A 60 -2.20 -26.27 1.49
CA SER A 60 -2.44 -26.44 0.04
C SER A 60 -3.57 -25.51 -0.38
N ILE A 61 -3.22 -24.36 -0.95
CA ILE A 61 -4.19 -23.36 -1.40
C ILE A 61 -5.17 -23.90 -2.46
N ARG A 62 -4.80 -25.00 -3.14
CA ARG A 62 -5.68 -25.74 -4.07
C ARG A 62 -6.86 -26.40 -3.35
N LYS A 63 -6.74 -26.68 -2.06
CA LYS A 63 -7.80 -27.27 -1.22
C LYS A 63 -8.67 -26.20 -0.55
N CYS A 64 -8.35 -24.92 -0.69
CA CYS A 64 -9.13 -23.85 -0.10
C CYS A 64 -10.37 -23.52 -0.95
N ALA A 65 -11.52 -23.29 -0.31
CA ALA A 65 -12.75 -22.87 -0.97
C ALA A 65 -12.56 -21.53 -1.71
N PRO A 66 -13.15 -21.31 -2.91
CA PRO A 66 -13.02 -20.05 -3.64
C PRO A 66 -13.45 -18.84 -2.80
N LEU A 67 -12.63 -17.79 -2.78
CA LEU A 67 -12.91 -16.58 -1.99
C LEU A 67 -13.97 -15.71 -2.69
N ARG A 68 -15.23 -15.78 -2.28
CA ARG A 68 -16.31 -14.90 -2.78
C ARG A 68 -16.52 -13.71 -1.83
N PRO A 69 -17.08 -12.57 -2.28
CA PRO A 69 -17.34 -11.41 -1.43
C PRO A 69 -18.18 -11.76 -0.18
N GLN A 70 -19.19 -12.61 -0.33
CA GLN A 70 -20.03 -13.07 0.77
C GLN A 70 -19.23 -13.87 1.79
N SER A 71 -18.42 -14.82 1.32
CA SER A 71 -17.57 -15.64 2.19
C SER A 71 -16.47 -14.80 2.87
N ALA A 72 -15.84 -13.88 2.14
CA ALA A 72 -14.84 -12.96 2.69
C ALA A 72 -15.46 -12.07 3.78
N SER A 73 -16.64 -11.49 3.51
CA SER A 73 -17.38 -10.69 4.49
C SER A 73 -17.77 -11.51 5.72
N ALA A 74 -18.30 -12.72 5.54
CA ALA A 74 -18.65 -13.61 6.64
C ALA A 74 -17.45 -13.95 7.54
N ILE A 75 -16.30 -14.26 6.94
CA ILE A 75 -15.07 -14.53 7.70
C ILE A 75 -14.56 -13.28 8.38
N CYS A 76 -14.49 -12.14 7.70
CA CYS A 76 -13.98 -10.93 8.31
C CYS A 76 -14.85 -10.43 9.48
N ARG A 77 -16.17 -10.70 9.46
CA ARG A 77 -17.08 -10.41 10.58
C ARG A 77 -16.79 -11.24 11.84
N LEU A 78 -16.07 -12.37 11.73
CA LEU A 78 -15.65 -13.15 12.90
C LEU A 78 -14.49 -12.50 13.66
N HIS A 79 -13.85 -11.47 13.10
CA HIS A 79 -12.72 -10.79 13.70
C HIS A 79 -13.12 -9.41 14.24
N LYS A 80 -12.56 -9.06 15.40
CA LYS A 80 -12.76 -7.74 16.03
C LYS A 80 -12.29 -6.57 15.15
N HIS A 81 -11.28 -6.82 14.32
CA HIS A 81 -10.68 -5.81 13.45
C HIS A 81 -10.59 -6.32 12.02
N THR A 82 -10.89 -5.45 11.06
CA THR A 82 -10.73 -5.72 9.62
C THR A 82 -9.84 -4.65 9.01
N VAL A 83 -8.87 -5.06 8.20
CA VAL A 83 -7.93 -4.16 7.54
C VAL A 83 -8.07 -4.33 6.03
N VAL A 84 -8.43 -3.24 5.36
CA VAL A 84 -8.51 -3.20 3.91
C VAL A 84 -7.34 -2.36 3.39
N LYS A 85 -6.59 -2.92 2.45
CA LYS A 85 -5.52 -2.18 1.75
C LYS A 85 -5.85 -2.06 0.27
N THR A 86 -5.85 -0.83 -0.23
CA THR A 86 -6.10 -0.54 -1.65
C THR A 86 -5.32 0.70 -2.10
N ASN A 87 -4.87 0.67 -3.35
CA ASN A 87 -4.26 1.80 -4.07
C ASN A 87 -5.23 2.40 -5.10
N ARG A 88 -6.50 1.94 -5.11
CA ARG A 88 -7.50 2.27 -6.14
C ARG A 88 -8.46 3.36 -5.71
N VAL A 89 -8.49 3.69 -4.42
CA VAL A 89 -9.31 4.78 -3.90
C VAL A 89 -8.66 6.09 -4.32
N LYS A 90 -9.15 6.66 -5.42
CA LYS A 90 -8.65 7.95 -5.92
C LYS A 90 -9.07 9.12 -5.04
N SER A 91 -10.21 9.02 -4.34
CA SER A 91 -10.75 10.11 -3.53
C SER A 91 -11.24 9.58 -2.18
N ILE A 92 -10.66 10.07 -1.09
CA ILE A 92 -11.04 9.77 0.30
C ILE A 92 -12.50 10.15 0.54
N HIS A 93 -13.01 11.20 -0.10
CA HIS A 93 -14.42 11.58 -0.02
C HIS A 93 -15.37 10.41 -0.31
N LYS A 94 -15.00 9.48 -1.20
CA LYS A 94 -15.85 8.32 -1.52
C LYS A 94 -16.02 7.33 -0.35
N LEU A 95 -15.16 7.41 0.66
CA LEU A 95 -15.28 6.59 1.87
C LEU A 95 -16.36 7.12 2.83
N SER A 96 -16.87 8.34 2.63
CA SER A 96 -18.01 8.88 3.38
C SER A 96 -19.23 7.98 3.31
N TYR A 97 -19.50 7.38 2.14
CA TYR A 97 -20.59 6.43 1.96
C TYR A 97 -20.53 5.20 2.89
N LEU A 98 -19.33 4.83 3.36
CA LEU A 98 -19.16 3.73 4.32
C LEU A 98 -19.47 4.15 5.76
N MET A 99 -19.60 5.46 6.00
CA MET A 99 -19.87 6.10 7.28
C MET A 99 -21.30 6.62 7.40
N ASP A 100 -22.06 6.63 6.31
CA ASP A 100 -23.45 7.08 6.33
C ASP A 100 -24.27 6.08 7.16
N ASN A 101 -24.82 6.57 8.28
CA ASN A 101 -25.58 5.80 9.27
C ASN A 101 -26.88 5.17 8.72
N GLU A 102 -27.23 5.41 7.45
CA GLU A 102 -28.34 4.76 6.75
C GLU A 102 -27.98 3.33 6.27
N GLY A 103 -26.71 2.95 6.35
CA GLY A 103 -26.26 1.60 6.05
C GLY A 103 -26.57 0.58 7.17
N PRO A 104 -26.65 -0.72 6.85
CA PRO A 104 -27.01 -1.78 7.81
C PRO A 104 -25.94 -2.12 8.86
N ALA A 105 -24.84 -1.35 8.97
CA ALA A 105 -23.76 -1.61 9.90
C ALA A 105 -23.02 -0.31 10.27
N ASP A 106 -22.86 -0.06 11.57
CA ASP A 106 -21.98 0.98 12.11
C ASP A 106 -20.52 0.53 11.97
N TYR A 107 -19.85 0.98 10.91
CA TYR A 107 -18.43 0.76 10.74
C TYR A 107 -17.65 1.88 11.45
N SER A 108 -16.93 1.54 12.52
CA SER A 108 -15.91 2.42 13.10
C SER A 108 -14.67 2.49 12.18
N LEU A 109 -14.82 3.10 11.00
CA LEU A 109 -13.75 3.23 10.00
C LEU A 109 -12.66 4.19 10.47
N LYS A 110 -11.39 3.79 10.31
CA LYS A 110 -10.22 4.66 10.40
C LYS A 110 -9.43 4.58 9.10
N VAL A 111 -8.96 5.73 8.62
CA VAL A 111 -8.29 5.88 7.32
C VAL A 111 -6.83 6.26 7.56
N VAL A 112 -5.92 5.42 7.07
CA VAL A 112 -4.48 5.70 7.02
C VAL A 112 -4.12 5.98 5.56
N ASN A 113 -3.81 7.23 5.24
CA ASN A 113 -3.38 7.63 3.90
C ASN A 113 -1.85 7.59 3.80
N LEU A 114 -1.33 6.51 3.25
CA LEU A 114 0.10 6.35 2.98
C LEU A 114 0.48 7.08 1.68
N VAL A 115 1.21 8.18 1.81
CA VAL A 115 1.79 8.93 0.69
C VAL A 115 3.25 8.56 0.50
N ARG A 116 3.79 8.84 -0.68
CA ARG A 116 5.20 8.62 -1.02
C ARG A 116 5.66 9.74 -1.95
N ASP A 117 6.96 10.01 -1.99
CA ASP A 117 7.55 10.97 -2.92
C ASP A 117 7.07 10.74 -4.37
N PRO A 118 6.44 11.75 -5.02
CA PRO A 118 5.96 11.63 -6.39
C PRO A 118 7.04 11.23 -7.39
N ARG A 119 8.29 11.65 -7.19
CA ARG A 119 9.45 11.29 -8.01
C ARG A 119 9.70 9.79 -7.93
N ALA A 120 9.64 9.23 -6.73
CA ALA A 120 9.77 7.79 -6.49
C ALA A 120 8.61 6.98 -7.08
N VAL A 121 7.37 7.48 -6.95
CA VAL A 121 6.15 6.82 -7.46
C VAL A 121 6.14 6.79 -9.00
N LEU A 122 6.54 7.89 -9.65
CA LEU A 122 6.56 7.97 -11.10
C LEU A 122 7.73 7.19 -11.70
N ASN A 123 8.92 7.18 -11.08
CA ASN A 123 10.04 6.31 -11.49
C ASN A 123 9.59 4.85 -11.65
N ALA A 124 8.87 4.38 -10.64
CA ALA A 124 8.31 3.05 -10.56
C ALA A 124 7.27 2.69 -11.64
N ARG A 125 6.68 3.69 -12.30
CA ARG A 125 5.71 3.53 -13.40
C ARG A 125 6.40 3.69 -14.75
N VAL A 126 7.30 4.68 -14.86
CA VAL A 126 8.07 5.01 -16.06
C VAL A 126 9.05 3.89 -16.45
N LEU A 127 9.79 3.33 -15.50
CA LEU A 127 10.82 2.32 -15.81
C LEU A 127 10.28 0.89 -15.96
N HIS A 128 9.06 0.60 -15.49
CA HIS A 128 8.57 -0.78 -15.36
C HIS A 128 7.31 -1.11 -16.17
N ASN A 129 6.68 -0.13 -16.81
CA ASN A 129 5.71 -0.39 -17.88
C ASN A 129 6.43 -0.30 -19.23
N SER A 130 7.09 -1.40 -19.63
CA SER A 130 7.76 -1.57 -20.92
C SER A 130 6.82 -1.58 -22.14
N HIS A 131 5.52 -1.35 -21.93
CA HIS A 131 4.49 -1.37 -22.97
C HIS A 131 4.03 0.02 -23.40
N GLU A 132 4.48 1.09 -22.73
CA GLU A 132 4.18 2.47 -23.10
C GLU A 132 5.48 3.15 -23.55
N ASN A 133 5.46 3.77 -24.74
CA ASN A 133 6.54 4.67 -25.16
C ASN A 133 6.47 5.92 -24.28
N TRP A 134 7.31 5.98 -23.24
CA TRP A 134 7.35 7.11 -22.33
C TRP A 134 7.93 8.33 -23.04
N THR A 135 7.10 9.36 -23.21
CA THR A 135 7.47 10.66 -23.77
C THR A 135 7.45 11.70 -22.65
N ILE A 136 8.12 12.84 -22.84
CA ILE A 136 8.03 13.99 -21.92
C ILE A 136 6.55 14.35 -21.65
N LYS A 137 5.72 14.29 -22.69
CA LYS A 137 4.28 14.54 -22.58
C LYS A 137 3.58 13.52 -21.67
N SER A 138 3.85 12.23 -21.85
CA SER A 138 3.21 11.20 -21.01
C SER A 138 3.66 11.31 -19.55
N VAL A 139 4.94 11.57 -19.29
CA VAL A 139 5.45 11.81 -17.92
C VAL A 139 4.74 12.99 -17.27
N ARG A 140 4.62 14.12 -17.99
CA ARG A 140 3.89 15.30 -17.52
C ARG A 140 2.44 14.97 -17.15
N GLU A 141 1.69 14.34 -18.06
CA GLU A 141 0.29 13.98 -17.83
C GLU A 141 0.11 13.06 -16.61
N HIS A 142 1.03 12.10 -16.43
CA HIS A 142 1.03 11.22 -15.26
C HIS A 142 1.37 11.94 -13.97
N ALA A 143 2.37 12.84 -14.00
CA ALA A 143 2.75 13.66 -12.84
C ALA A 143 1.59 14.56 -12.40
N GLN A 144 0.99 15.29 -13.35
CA GLN A 144 -0.18 16.14 -13.11
C GLN A 144 -1.34 15.33 -12.52
N SER A 145 -1.64 14.16 -13.10
CA SER A 145 -2.73 13.31 -12.63
C SER A 145 -2.49 12.80 -11.21
N LEU A 146 -1.28 12.30 -10.92
CA LEU A 146 -0.87 11.81 -9.62
C LEU A 146 -0.95 12.92 -8.56
N CYS A 147 -0.31 14.06 -8.83
CA CYS A 147 -0.15 15.13 -7.85
C CYS A 147 -1.45 15.88 -7.62
N ARG A 148 -2.30 16.03 -8.64
CA ARG A 148 -3.70 16.50 -8.48
C ARG A 148 -4.52 15.55 -7.61
N ASP A 149 -4.41 14.23 -7.81
CA ASP A 149 -5.13 13.25 -6.99
C ASP A 149 -4.64 13.27 -5.53
N MET A 150 -3.32 13.36 -5.29
CA MET A 150 -2.74 13.51 -3.95
C MET A 150 -3.23 14.79 -3.26
N LEU A 151 -3.12 15.93 -3.96
CA LEU A 151 -3.52 17.24 -3.45
C LEU A 151 -5.01 17.28 -3.10
N ARG A 152 -5.89 16.74 -3.97
CA ARG A 152 -7.33 16.65 -3.69
C ARG A 152 -7.60 15.88 -2.41
N ASN A 153 -6.92 14.74 -2.21
CA ASN A 153 -7.09 13.91 -1.01
C ASN A 153 -6.60 14.61 0.25
N ILE A 154 -5.44 15.28 0.18
CA ILE A 154 -4.87 16.02 1.30
C ILE A 154 -5.79 17.19 1.67
N LYS A 155 -6.19 18.03 0.69
CA LYS A 155 -7.10 19.16 0.93
C LYS A 155 -8.44 18.72 1.54
N TYR A 156 -9.01 17.62 1.04
CA TYR A 156 -10.24 17.07 1.59
C TYR A 156 -10.08 16.53 3.02
N ALA A 157 -8.93 15.91 3.33
CA ALA A 157 -8.66 15.47 4.69
C ALA A 157 -8.43 16.66 5.65
N VAL A 158 -7.72 17.69 5.19
CA VAL A 158 -7.46 18.93 5.93
C VAL A 158 -8.74 19.73 6.18
N SER A 159 -9.72 19.72 5.27
CA SER A 159 -11.03 20.33 5.52
C SER A 159 -11.82 19.61 6.62
N ALA A 160 -11.31 18.49 7.14
CA ALA A 160 -11.79 17.79 8.32
C ALA A 160 -13.34 17.64 8.37
N PRO A 161 -13.95 17.02 7.34
CA PRO A 161 -15.38 16.79 7.34
C PRO A 161 -15.78 15.95 8.55
N ALA A 162 -16.99 16.16 9.08
CA ALA A 162 -17.42 15.60 10.37
C ALA A 162 -17.17 14.09 10.51
N TRP A 163 -17.42 13.30 9.46
CA TRP A 163 -17.21 11.85 9.48
C TRP A 163 -15.72 11.44 9.58
N LEU A 164 -14.79 12.31 9.18
CA LEU A 164 -13.37 12.02 9.09
C LEU A 164 -12.58 12.53 10.31
N GLN A 165 -13.17 13.43 11.09
CA GLN A 165 -12.56 13.99 12.30
C GLN A 165 -12.17 12.90 13.30
N GLY A 166 -10.90 12.90 13.72
CA GLY A 166 -10.35 11.87 14.62
C GLY A 166 -10.22 10.46 14.00
N ARG A 167 -10.57 10.30 12.72
CA ARG A 167 -10.57 9.02 12.00
C ARG A 167 -9.59 8.97 10.84
N TYR A 168 -8.78 10.00 10.65
CA TYR A 168 -7.80 10.09 9.58
C TYR A 168 -6.39 10.35 10.10
N THR A 169 -5.41 9.68 9.48
CA THR A 169 -4.01 10.05 9.59
C THR A 169 -3.33 9.95 8.23
N LEU A 170 -2.40 10.88 7.97
CA LEU A 170 -1.53 10.86 6.80
C LEU A 170 -0.15 10.38 7.24
N LEU A 171 0.43 9.46 6.49
CA LEU A 171 1.74 8.90 6.76
C LEU A 171 2.61 8.95 5.51
N ARG A 172 3.84 9.45 5.62
CA ARG A 172 4.83 9.35 4.53
C ARG A 172 5.54 8.00 4.60
N TYR A 173 5.78 7.42 3.42
CA TYR A 173 6.49 6.16 3.28
C TYR A 173 7.93 6.27 3.79
N GLU A 174 8.55 7.42 3.60
CA GLU A 174 9.92 7.76 3.99
C GLU A 174 10.07 7.74 5.51
N ASP A 175 9.17 8.40 6.25
CA ASP A 175 9.17 8.38 7.73
C ASP A 175 8.99 6.96 8.27
N LEU A 176 8.09 6.20 7.66
CA LEU A 176 7.81 4.82 8.01
C LEU A 176 9.00 3.89 7.74
N ALA A 177 9.72 4.11 6.64
CA ALA A 177 10.89 3.31 6.29
C ALA A 177 12.10 3.62 7.19
N THR A 178 12.25 4.88 7.61
CA THR A 178 13.35 5.33 8.48
C THR A 178 13.08 5.01 9.96
N ASN A 179 11.85 5.17 10.43
CA ASN A 179 11.48 5.00 11.85
C ASN A 179 10.33 4.00 12.06
N PRO A 180 10.42 2.74 11.56
CA PRO A 180 9.28 1.84 11.49
C PRO A 180 8.69 1.44 12.86
N HIS A 181 9.51 1.33 13.91
CA HIS A 181 9.01 1.02 15.27
C HIS A 181 8.16 2.16 15.83
N GLN A 182 8.69 3.39 15.79
CA GLN A 182 7.98 4.56 16.29
C GLN A 182 6.68 4.81 15.52
N ILE A 183 6.74 4.73 14.18
CA ILE A 183 5.55 4.89 13.34
C ILE A 183 4.54 3.77 13.57
N ALA A 184 4.99 2.53 13.79
CA ALA A 184 4.09 1.43 14.13
C ALA A 184 3.36 1.71 15.46
N GLU A 185 4.05 2.13 16.51
CA GLU A 185 3.40 2.52 17.78
C GLU A 185 2.31 3.58 17.57
N GLN A 186 2.65 4.66 16.87
CA GLN A 186 1.72 5.75 16.58
C GLN A 186 0.49 5.28 15.80
N LEU A 187 0.68 4.42 14.80
CA LEU A 187 -0.42 3.85 14.03
C LEU A 187 -1.32 2.96 14.88
N TYR A 188 -0.75 2.13 15.74
CA TYR A 188 -1.50 1.23 16.63
C TYR A 188 -2.30 2.01 17.68
N GLN A 189 -1.68 3.04 18.26
CA GLN A 189 -2.36 3.99 19.13
C GLN A 189 -3.51 4.70 18.40
N PHE A 190 -3.26 5.20 17.18
CA PHE A 190 -4.29 5.83 16.36
C PHE A 190 -5.46 4.89 16.08
N VAL A 191 -5.21 3.62 15.76
CA VAL A 191 -6.30 2.65 15.54
C VAL A 191 -6.96 2.15 16.82
N GLY A 192 -6.33 2.35 17.98
CA GLY A 192 -6.85 1.91 19.28
C GLY A 192 -6.62 0.41 19.54
N VAL A 193 -5.52 -0.13 19.02
CA VAL A 193 -5.14 -1.54 19.17
C VAL A 193 -3.76 -1.61 19.82
N SER A 194 -3.59 -2.46 20.83
CA SER A 194 -2.26 -2.73 21.40
C SER A 194 -1.38 -3.46 20.39
N ILE A 195 -0.18 -2.97 20.17
CA ILE A 195 0.78 -3.61 19.28
C ILE A 195 1.36 -4.87 19.93
N ALA A 196 1.21 -6.00 19.24
CA ALA A 196 1.65 -7.29 19.73
C ALA A 196 3.15 -7.52 19.52
N GLN A 197 3.78 -8.31 20.39
CA GLN A 197 5.22 -8.60 20.35
C GLN A 197 5.66 -9.21 19.00
N ASN A 198 4.81 -10.02 18.37
CA ASN A 198 5.09 -10.60 17.07
C ASN A 198 5.17 -9.56 15.93
N VAL A 199 4.53 -8.40 16.07
CA VAL A 199 4.62 -7.28 15.14
C VAL A 199 5.99 -6.62 15.27
N ARG A 200 6.47 -6.40 16.51
CA ARG A 200 7.82 -5.85 16.78
C ARG A 200 8.90 -6.73 16.18
N LEU A 201 8.85 -8.02 16.49
CA LEU A 201 9.79 -9.01 15.96
C LEU A 201 9.74 -9.09 14.43
N TRP A 202 8.57 -8.88 13.83
CA TRP A 202 8.43 -8.80 12.38
C TRP A 202 9.08 -7.54 11.80
N ILE A 203 8.94 -6.38 12.47
CA ILE A 203 9.63 -5.13 12.10
C ILE A 203 11.15 -5.33 12.17
N ASP A 204 11.66 -5.85 13.29
CA ASP A 204 13.10 -6.12 13.50
C ASP A 204 13.65 -7.02 12.38
N ARG A 205 12.96 -8.13 12.10
CA ARG A 205 13.36 -9.04 11.03
C ARG A 205 13.35 -8.36 9.67
N THR A 206 12.35 -7.54 9.38
CA THR A 206 12.22 -6.84 8.10
C THR A 206 13.32 -5.79 7.92
N LEU A 207 13.73 -5.13 9.00
CA LEU A 207 14.87 -4.21 9.01
C LEU A 207 16.20 -4.92 8.72
N HIS A 208 16.43 -6.08 9.33
CA HIS A 208 17.68 -6.81 9.18
C HIS A 208 17.78 -7.62 7.88
N GLN A 209 16.67 -8.17 7.39
CA GLN A 209 16.66 -9.17 6.31
C GLN A 209 15.91 -8.69 5.05
N GLY A 210 15.37 -7.47 5.07
CA GLY A 210 14.49 -6.96 4.02
C GLY A 210 13.11 -7.64 4.02
N PHE A 211 12.30 -7.33 3.01
CA PHE A 211 10.97 -7.95 2.88
C PHE A 211 11.07 -9.40 2.41
N ALA A 212 11.14 -10.34 3.36
CA ALA A 212 10.95 -11.76 3.06
C ALA A 212 9.47 -12.06 2.76
N SER A 213 9.15 -12.36 1.50
CA SER A 213 7.86 -12.94 1.14
C SER A 213 7.75 -14.34 1.78
N PRO A 214 6.59 -14.76 2.34
CA PRO A 214 6.42 -16.11 2.85
C PRO A 214 6.85 -17.13 1.77
N SER A 215 7.60 -18.16 2.16
CA SER A 215 8.21 -19.15 1.27
C SER A 215 7.26 -19.75 0.23
N LEU A 216 5.98 -19.89 0.57
CA LEU A 216 4.93 -20.39 -0.34
C LEU A 216 4.64 -19.45 -1.52
N VAL A 217 4.76 -18.13 -1.33
CA VAL A 217 4.57 -17.13 -2.39
C VAL A 217 5.79 -17.11 -3.33
N ASN A 218 7.00 -17.28 -2.80
CA ASN A 218 8.22 -17.39 -3.61
C ASN A 218 8.26 -18.68 -4.45
N SER A 219 7.70 -19.78 -3.94
CA SER A 219 7.56 -21.05 -4.68
C SER A 219 6.57 -20.96 -5.84
N ILE A 220 5.47 -20.22 -5.70
CA ILE A 220 4.36 -20.17 -6.68
C ILE A 220 4.49 -18.99 -7.65
N TYR A 221 5.06 -17.85 -7.20
CA TYR A 221 5.23 -16.65 -8.01
C TYR A 221 6.71 -16.28 -8.09
N ARG A 222 7.47 -17.02 -8.92
CA ARG A 222 8.89 -16.75 -9.24
C ARG A 222 9.17 -15.39 -9.92
N GLN A 223 8.21 -14.46 -10.00
CA GLN A 223 8.33 -13.26 -10.83
C GLN A 223 7.92 -11.92 -10.21
N VAL A 224 7.44 -11.83 -8.96
CA VAL A 224 7.15 -10.50 -8.39
C VAL A 224 7.38 -10.47 -6.87
N SER A 225 8.63 -10.64 -6.46
CA SER A 225 9.11 -10.20 -5.15
C SER A 225 10.28 -9.25 -5.37
N TYR A 226 9.99 -7.95 -5.39
CA TYR A 226 11.05 -6.95 -5.22
C TYR A 226 11.45 -7.01 -3.76
N SER A 227 12.48 -7.82 -3.47
CA SER A 227 13.22 -7.73 -2.23
C SER A 227 13.92 -6.38 -2.23
N ALA A 228 13.35 -5.40 -1.54
CA ALA A 228 14.20 -4.38 -0.96
C ALA A 228 15.03 -5.11 0.10
N GLN A 229 16.28 -5.44 -0.24
CA GLN A 229 17.22 -6.06 0.71
C GLN A 229 17.42 -5.13 1.92
N ASN A 230 17.20 -3.82 1.75
CA ASN A 230 17.22 -2.80 2.80
C ASN A 230 16.08 -1.77 2.58
N LEU A 231 15.41 -1.37 3.67
CA LEU A 231 14.34 -0.35 3.67
C LEU A 231 14.89 1.04 3.27
N THR A 232 16.10 1.38 3.71
CA THR A 232 16.74 2.66 3.36
C THR A 232 17.01 2.76 1.86
N ASP A 233 17.54 1.70 1.25
CA ASP A 233 17.75 1.64 -0.20
C ASP A 233 16.43 1.82 -0.94
N SER A 234 15.34 1.23 -0.44
CA SER A 234 14.04 1.33 -1.09
C SER A 234 13.48 2.76 -1.15
N VAL A 235 13.87 3.63 -0.22
CA VAL A 235 13.53 5.06 -0.20
C VAL A 235 14.33 5.82 -1.24
N GLN A 236 15.64 5.59 -1.30
CA GLN A 236 16.57 6.43 -2.05
C GLN A 236 16.85 5.94 -3.48
N ARG A 237 16.56 4.68 -3.81
CA ARG A 237 16.93 4.02 -5.07
C ARG A 237 16.49 4.76 -6.34
N TRP A 238 15.38 5.49 -6.31
CA TRP A 238 14.91 6.22 -7.49
C TRP A 238 15.86 7.35 -7.89
N ARG A 239 16.62 7.92 -6.94
CA ARG A 239 17.52 9.05 -7.15
C ARG A 239 18.65 8.75 -8.13
N THR A 240 19.08 7.50 -8.25
CA THR A 240 20.13 7.07 -9.19
C THR A 240 19.58 6.55 -10.51
N GLN A 241 18.26 6.39 -10.63
CA GLN A 241 17.61 5.74 -11.78
C GLN A 241 16.90 6.72 -12.70
N VAL A 242 16.37 7.82 -12.16
CA VAL A 242 15.65 8.83 -12.94
C VAL A 242 16.65 9.84 -13.50
N PRO A 243 16.55 10.22 -14.79
CA PRO A 243 17.29 11.35 -15.34
C PRO A 243 16.89 12.66 -14.64
N TYR A 244 17.85 13.54 -14.35
CA TYR A 244 17.59 14.80 -13.66
C TYR A 244 16.54 15.67 -14.37
N SER A 245 16.53 15.70 -15.71
CA SER A 245 15.51 16.43 -16.50
C SER A 245 14.08 15.94 -16.25
N ILE A 246 13.88 14.65 -16.00
CA ILE A 246 12.59 14.06 -15.65
C ILE A 246 12.22 14.39 -14.21
N VAL A 247 13.20 14.40 -13.30
CA VAL A 247 12.98 14.85 -11.91
C VAL A 247 12.47 16.28 -11.88
N ARG A 248 13.14 17.20 -12.59
CA ARG A 248 12.72 18.61 -12.68
C ARG A 248 11.33 18.79 -13.25
N LEU A 249 10.97 18.00 -14.27
CA LEU A 249 9.61 17.98 -14.80
C LEU A 249 8.61 17.57 -13.73
N ILE A 250 8.86 16.48 -13.01
CA ILE A 250 7.98 16.00 -11.94
C ILE A 250 7.85 17.04 -10.83
N GLU A 251 8.96 17.61 -10.37
CA GLU A 251 8.98 18.65 -9.34
C GLU A 251 8.18 19.88 -9.73
N THR A 252 8.26 20.29 -11.00
CA THR A 252 7.46 21.41 -11.53
C THR A 252 5.97 21.11 -11.45
N GLU A 253 5.54 19.94 -11.93
CA GLU A 253 4.11 19.57 -11.94
C GLU A 253 3.56 19.21 -10.55
N CYS A 254 4.44 18.85 -9.61
CA CYS A 254 4.08 18.37 -8.27
C CYS A 254 4.49 19.32 -7.14
N TYR A 255 4.97 20.52 -7.45
CA TYR A 255 5.54 21.46 -6.48
C TYR A 255 4.64 21.69 -5.26
N GLU A 256 3.35 22.00 -5.50
CA GLU A 256 2.40 22.30 -4.41
C GLU A 256 2.25 21.13 -3.43
N VAL A 257 2.07 19.91 -3.95
CA VAL A 257 1.89 18.74 -3.09
C VAL A 257 3.20 18.32 -2.43
N MET A 258 4.33 18.52 -3.11
CA MET A 258 5.65 18.23 -2.53
C MET A 258 5.93 19.14 -1.34
N ASN A 259 5.70 20.45 -1.50
CA ASN A 259 5.86 21.43 -0.45
C ASN A 259 4.94 21.13 0.75
N LEU A 260 3.67 20.79 0.51
CA LEU A 260 2.73 20.41 1.57
C LEU A 260 3.12 19.15 2.34
N LEU A 261 3.85 18.23 1.69
CA LEU A 261 4.30 16.98 2.28
C LEU A 261 5.74 17.04 2.81
N GLY A 262 6.39 18.21 2.77
CA GLY A 262 7.75 18.40 3.25
C GLY A 262 8.83 17.75 2.36
N TYR A 263 8.54 17.50 1.09
CA TYR A 263 9.56 17.02 0.14
C TYR A 263 10.37 18.19 -0.42
N LYS A 264 11.70 18.12 -0.28
CA LYS A 264 12.62 19.12 -0.82
C LYS A 264 12.81 18.95 -2.32
N ILE A 265 12.84 20.07 -3.03
CA ILE A 265 13.17 20.17 -4.45
C ILE A 265 14.69 20.11 -4.59
N VAL A 266 15.20 19.32 -5.54
CA VAL A 266 16.65 19.28 -5.79
C VAL A 266 17.07 20.47 -6.63
N GLU A 267 18.19 21.09 -6.27
CA GLU A 267 18.75 22.23 -7.01
C GLU A 267 19.47 21.74 -8.27
N ASP A 268 20.29 20.70 -8.16
CA ASP A 268 21.10 20.17 -9.27
C ASP A 268 21.19 18.63 -9.30
N GLU A 269 21.89 18.11 -10.31
CA GLU A 269 22.07 16.66 -10.45
C GLU A 269 22.97 16.07 -9.35
N ASP A 270 23.94 16.82 -8.84
CA ASP A 270 24.85 16.34 -7.79
C ASP A 270 24.08 16.15 -6.48
N GLU A 271 23.23 17.11 -6.10
CA GLU A 271 22.31 16.99 -4.97
C GLU A 271 21.35 15.81 -5.16
N LEU A 272 20.79 15.63 -6.36
CA LEU A 272 19.96 14.47 -6.67
C LEU A 272 20.71 13.15 -6.41
N ARG A 273 21.97 13.02 -6.84
CA ARG A 273 22.73 11.77 -6.66
C ARG A 273 23.29 11.60 -5.25
N MET A 274 23.42 12.67 -4.46
CA MET A 274 23.92 12.64 -3.09
C MET A 274 22.90 12.03 -2.11
N VAL A 275 22.92 10.70 -1.97
CA VAL A 275 21.97 9.94 -1.11
C VAL A 275 22.05 10.33 0.38
N SER A 276 23.19 10.85 0.85
CA SER A 276 23.33 11.38 2.22
C SER A 276 22.52 12.64 2.47
N PHE A 277 22.11 13.37 1.42
CA PHE A 277 21.29 14.57 1.56
C PHE A 277 19.81 14.21 1.74
N PRO A 278 19.16 14.58 2.87
CA PRO A 278 17.77 14.25 3.12
C PRO A 278 16.82 15.12 2.28
N LEU A 279 15.97 14.48 1.47
CA LEU A 279 14.93 15.13 0.66
C LEU A 279 13.57 15.26 1.36
N THR A 280 13.52 15.01 2.66
CA THR A 280 12.40 15.31 3.53
C THR A 280 12.84 16.35 4.57
N ASP A 281 11.89 17.15 5.05
CA ASP A 281 12.04 18.00 6.23
C ASP A 281 12.15 17.20 7.54
#